data_AF-A0AAW1LL84-F1
#
_entry.id   AF-A0AAW1LL84-F1
#
_cell.length_a   1.000
_cell.length_b   1.000
_cell.length_c   1.000
_cell.angle_alpha   90.00
_cell.angle_beta   90.00
_cell.angle_gamma   90.00
#
_symmetry.space_group_name_H-M   'P 1'
#
loop_
_entity.id
_entity.type
_entity.pdbx_description
1 polymer ?
#
loop_
_entity_poly.entity_id
_entity_poly.type
_entity_poly.pdbx_seq_one_letter_code
_entity_poly.pdbx_strand_id
1 'polypeptide(L)'
;MVIFKRLCRTDCLSHFLMPIDMYTDFFLPNLSMEDQHRAENQQSVLIKAVSLDSGRNYTFQFEKQTVGLRTTVRHCLKNWVSYVQHHNIEEGSEILFGWDRSGYLMLKILGHNRMIWVLRFLEKYVPRRTGTRTRRVELYNSRHFLDSKREKIHVFWEDRMLKYIPSWGVFDDSFDPGFLDVLEPHPENPYRVSNMVSILKRGPISPYIKWHSGAFASTSELLSFHSPEYIKELEDADKSGGKMMCIGTYLNPASWEAARLAAGTTLTAMKHVLEGKVKIAYALVRPPGHHARRTQADGYCFLNNAGLAVQLALKSGRAKVAVIDIDAHHGSGMAEFFYHSSQVLTISIHMNHSSSNGTIDEVGEGDGFGFNMNVPLPHGSGDRGYLYAMKELVVPAVEKFQPDMIVFAIGQDSSAFDPNGRQCVTMDGYREMGRIIRRMADSYCKSQVLMVQEGGYQVTYSAFCLHATLEGVLDLPNQLLPDPIAYYPEEKAYTVTSVDSMKKYFFHTTPN
;
A
#
# COMPACT_ATOMS: atom_id res chain seq x y z
N MET A 1 -53.08 11.10 13.95
CA MET A 1 -54.54 11.37 13.97
C MET A 1 -54.97 11.67 12.53
N VAL A 2 -55.92 10.86 12.05
CA VAL A 2 -56.63 10.70 10.75
C VAL A 2 -56.81 12.02 9.94
N ILE A 3 -56.72 12.05 8.59
CA ILE A 3 -57.79 11.80 7.58
C ILE A 3 -57.28 11.13 6.27
N PHE A 4 -58.08 10.17 5.80
CA PHE A 4 -58.00 9.33 4.59
C PHE A 4 -59.03 9.76 3.52
N LYS A 5 -58.74 9.58 2.21
CA LYS A 5 -59.62 9.17 1.05
C LYS A 5 -59.03 9.69 -0.30
N ARG A 6 -59.03 9.01 -1.46
CA ARG A 6 -59.64 7.74 -1.95
C ARG A 6 -59.03 7.30 -3.32
N LEU A 7 -58.59 6.02 -3.39
CA LEU A 7 -58.61 4.96 -4.45
C LEU A 7 -58.40 5.23 -5.97
N CYS A 8 -57.44 4.50 -6.57
CA CYS A 8 -57.64 3.32 -7.47
C CYS A 8 -56.28 2.60 -7.75
N ARG A 9 -56.03 1.39 -7.18
CA ARG A 9 -55.82 0.05 -7.82
C ARG A 9 -54.90 0.04 -9.07
N THR A 10 -53.80 -0.72 -9.18
CA THR A 10 -53.52 -2.13 -8.81
C THR A 10 -52.01 -2.42 -8.59
N ASP A 11 -51.74 -3.16 -7.51
CA ASP A 11 -50.82 -4.31 -7.30
C ASP A 11 -49.29 -4.32 -7.55
N CYS A 12 -48.64 -4.88 -6.50
CA CYS A 12 -47.35 -5.55 -6.40
C CYS A 12 -46.07 -4.70 -6.26
N LEU A 13 -45.67 -4.44 -5.00
CA LEU A 13 -44.51 -5.12 -4.38
C LEU A 13 -44.37 -4.75 -2.89
N SER A 14 -44.09 -5.79 -2.12
CA SER A 14 -44.00 -5.86 -0.66
C SER A 14 -42.91 -4.99 -0.05
N HIS A 15 -43.21 -4.51 1.16
CA HIS A 15 -42.35 -3.72 2.03
C HIS A 15 -41.01 -4.39 2.36
N PHE A 16 -39.93 -3.61 2.29
CA PHE A 16 -38.79 -3.68 3.20
C PHE A 16 -38.47 -2.25 3.64
N LEU A 17 -39.10 -1.80 4.73
CA LEU A 17 -38.63 -0.63 5.48
C LEU A 17 -37.55 -1.15 6.44
N MET A 18 -36.28 -0.93 6.11
CA MET A 18 -35.18 -1.12 7.06
C MET A 18 -35.06 0.14 7.96
N PRO A 19 -34.72 -0.01 9.26
CA PRO A 19 -34.56 1.13 10.16
C PRO A 19 -33.39 2.03 9.73
N ILE A 20 -33.53 3.32 10.04
CA ILE A 20 -32.58 4.42 9.78
C ILE A 20 -31.18 4.20 10.42
N ASP A 21 -31.03 3.23 11.32
CA ASP A 21 -29.79 2.99 12.08
C ASP A 21 -28.63 2.37 11.27
N MET A 22 -28.82 2.03 9.99
CA MET A 22 -27.74 1.48 9.14
C MET A 22 -26.90 2.53 8.39
N TYR A 23 -27.25 3.82 8.43
CA TYR A 23 -26.49 4.86 7.70
C TYR A 23 -25.45 5.59 8.55
N THR A 24 -25.46 5.42 9.87
CA THR A 24 -24.44 5.96 10.80
C THR A 24 -23.10 5.22 10.70
N ASP A 25 -23.11 3.95 10.32
CA ASP A 25 -21.88 3.14 10.22
C ASP A 25 -20.99 3.51 9.02
N PHE A 26 -21.52 4.26 8.05
CA PHE A 26 -20.74 4.75 6.91
C PHE A 26 -19.81 5.92 7.26
N PHE A 27 -19.97 6.56 8.42
CA PHE A 27 -19.21 7.76 8.79
C PHE A 27 -18.35 7.61 10.05
N LEU A 28 -18.57 6.60 10.90
CA LEU A 28 -17.94 6.54 12.23
C LEU A 28 -17.66 5.11 12.74
N PRO A 29 -16.63 4.40 12.26
CA PRO A 29 -16.09 3.29 13.04
C PRO A 29 -14.96 3.82 13.94
N ASN A 30 -15.15 3.67 15.26
CA ASN A 30 -14.19 3.87 16.35
C ASN A 30 -13.90 5.33 16.75
N LEU A 31 -14.79 5.89 17.57
CA LEU A 31 -14.55 7.11 18.33
C LEU A 31 -14.52 6.81 19.83
N SER A 32 -13.72 7.56 20.59
CA SER A 32 -13.79 7.59 22.05
C SER A 32 -15.18 8.10 22.50
N MET A 33 -15.62 7.81 23.73
CA MET A 33 -16.92 8.30 24.24
C MET A 33 -17.06 9.84 24.14
N GLU A 34 -15.97 10.59 24.26
CA GLU A 34 -15.99 12.06 24.08
C GLU A 34 -16.17 12.50 22.63
N ASP A 35 -15.61 11.76 21.67
CA ASP A 35 -15.74 12.05 20.24
C ASP A 35 -17.11 11.60 19.70
N GLN A 36 -17.68 10.51 20.23
CA GLN A 36 -19.08 10.14 19.97
C GLN A 36 -20.02 11.28 20.36
N HIS A 37 -19.78 11.92 21.50
CA HIS A 37 -20.60 13.05 21.96
C HIS A 37 -20.44 14.33 21.09
N ARG A 38 -19.28 14.53 20.45
CA ARG A 38 -19.08 15.59 19.44
C ARG A 38 -19.72 15.26 18.10
N ALA A 39 -19.72 14.00 17.69
CA ALA A 39 -20.32 13.54 16.44
C ALA A 39 -21.86 13.48 16.52
N GLU A 40 -22.43 13.12 17.67
CA GLU A 40 -23.87 13.19 17.96
C GLU A 40 -24.45 14.61 17.82
N ASN A 41 -23.61 15.64 17.93
CA ASN A 41 -24.00 17.03 17.71
C ASN A 41 -23.92 17.49 16.23
N GLN A 42 -23.51 16.62 15.30
CA GLN A 42 -23.57 16.92 13.86
C GLN A 42 -24.92 16.50 13.28
N GLN A 43 -25.83 17.48 13.19
CA GLN A 43 -27.15 17.32 12.59
C GLN A 43 -27.05 16.86 11.12
N SER A 44 -27.38 15.60 10.85
CA SER A 44 -27.81 15.18 9.51
C SER A 44 -29.25 15.64 9.29
N VAL A 45 -29.51 16.30 8.17
CA VAL A 45 -30.83 16.87 7.85
C VAL A 45 -31.32 16.25 6.56
N LEU A 46 -32.44 15.53 6.64
CA LEU A 46 -33.15 15.01 5.47
C LEU A 46 -33.99 16.14 4.87
N ILE A 47 -33.81 16.43 3.58
CA ILE A 47 -34.59 17.44 2.86
C ILE A 47 -35.33 16.74 1.72
N LYS A 48 -36.66 16.87 1.69
CA LYS A 48 -37.48 16.45 0.55
C LYS A 48 -37.72 17.62 -0.41
N ALA A 49 -37.40 17.41 -1.67
CA ALA A 49 -37.76 18.34 -2.74
C ALA A 49 -39.22 18.11 -3.13
N VAL A 50 -40.06 19.15 -3.04
CA VAL A 50 -41.47 19.10 -3.46
C VAL A 50 -41.68 20.18 -4.54
N SER A 51 -42.24 19.81 -5.69
CA SER A 51 -42.69 20.77 -6.69
C SER A 51 -44.06 21.28 -6.29
N LEU A 52 -44.22 22.60 -6.22
CA LEU A 52 -45.49 23.22 -5.84
C LEU A 52 -46.16 23.98 -6.99
N ASP A 53 -45.60 23.96 -8.21
CA ASP A 53 -46.30 24.46 -9.39
C ASP A 53 -45.74 23.85 -10.68
N SER A 54 -46.60 23.69 -11.69
CA SER A 54 -46.35 23.04 -12.99
C SER A 54 -45.36 23.78 -13.91
N GLY A 55 -44.37 24.48 -13.35
CA GLY A 55 -43.34 25.18 -14.10
C GLY A 55 -42.09 25.40 -13.26
N ARG A 56 -41.05 24.59 -13.51
CA ARG A 56 -39.60 24.76 -13.22
C ARG A 56 -39.15 25.38 -11.87
N ASN A 57 -40.03 25.62 -10.92
CA ASN A 57 -39.76 26.26 -9.64
C ASN A 57 -39.97 25.25 -8.51
N TYR A 58 -38.86 24.76 -7.95
CA TYR A 58 -38.88 23.83 -6.83
C TYR A 58 -38.99 24.60 -5.50
N THR A 59 -39.89 24.16 -4.62
CA THR A 59 -40.04 24.72 -3.27
C THR A 59 -39.76 23.64 -2.23
N PHE A 60 -38.63 23.73 -1.53
CA PHE A 60 -38.21 22.70 -0.58
C PHE A 60 -38.96 22.84 0.74
N GLN A 61 -39.52 21.74 1.23
CA GLN A 61 -40.20 21.67 2.53
C GLN A 61 -39.30 20.96 3.54
N PHE A 62 -39.04 21.60 4.67
CA PHE A 62 -38.18 21.09 5.73
C PHE A 62 -39.02 20.35 6.78
N GLU A 63 -38.72 19.09 7.04
CA GLU A 63 -39.34 18.36 8.15
C GLU A 63 -38.73 18.79 9.50
N LYS A 64 -39.56 18.71 10.54
CA LYS A 64 -39.62 19.54 11.76
C LYS A 64 -38.38 19.58 12.70
N GLN A 65 -37.24 19.00 12.36
CA GLN A 65 -36.03 18.98 13.22
C GLN A 65 -35.00 20.09 12.90
N THR A 66 -35.37 21.14 12.17
CA THR A 66 -34.43 22.19 11.71
C THR A 66 -34.45 23.48 12.54
N VAL A 67 -34.62 23.40 13.86
CA VAL A 67 -34.44 24.56 14.75
C VAL A 67 -32.99 24.59 15.23
N GLY A 68 -32.10 25.23 14.45
CA GLY A 68 -30.69 25.38 14.84
C GLY A 68 -29.67 25.56 13.70
N LEU A 69 -30.06 25.42 12.43
CA LEU A 69 -29.12 25.55 11.32
C LEU A 69 -28.53 26.98 11.23
N ARG A 70 -27.20 27.09 11.38
CA ARG A 70 -26.44 28.34 11.23
C ARG A 70 -26.78 29.02 9.90
N THR A 71 -26.85 30.36 9.89
CA THR A 71 -27.20 31.23 8.74
C THR A 71 -26.44 30.90 7.45
N THR A 72 -25.24 30.32 7.57
CA THR A 72 -24.40 29.80 6.49
C THR A 72 -25.09 28.73 5.64
N VAL A 73 -25.78 27.76 6.26
CA VAL A 73 -26.40 26.63 5.57
C VAL A 73 -27.58 27.11 4.72
N ARG A 74 -28.38 28.06 5.23
CA ARG A 74 -29.47 28.70 4.47
C ARG A 74 -28.98 29.43 3.22
N HIS A 75 -27.78 30.01 3.25
CA HIS A 75 -27.21 30.73 2.11
C HIS A 75 -26.69 29.77 1.03
N CYS A 76 -26.07 28.66 1.44
CA CYS A 76 -25.67 27.58 0.53
C CYS A 76 -26.88 26.92 -0.16
N LEU A 77 -27.97 26.69 0.58
CA LEU A 77 -29.20 26.11 0.05
C LEU A 77 -29.88 27.02 -1.01
N LYS A 78 -29.83 28.35 -0.86
CA LYS A 78 -30.38 29.28 -1.87
C LYS A 78 -29.64 29.22 -3.21
N ASN A 79 -28.30 29.14 -3.19
CA ASN A 79 -27.52 29.00 -4.43
C ASN A 79 -27.69 27.62 -5.07
N TRP A 80 -28.06 26.62 -4.26
CA TRP A 80 -28.31 25.26 -4.70
C TRP A 80 -29.66 25.10 -5.43
N VAL A 81 -30.71 25.85 -5.06
CA VAL A 81 -32.00 25.88 -5.79
C VAL A 81 -31.81 26.21 -7.28
N SER A 82 -30.97 27.20 -7.59
CA SER A 82 -30.66 27.60 -8.97
C SER A 82 -29.92 26.49 -9.76
N TYR A 83 -29.19 25.63 -9.06
CA TYR A 83 -28.41 24.54 -9.66
C TYR A 83 -29.22 23.26 -9.89
N VAL A 84 -30.14 22.92 -8.97
CA VAL A 84 -31.12 21.83 -9.13
C VAL A 84 -31.95 22.04 -10.41
N GLN A 85 -32.33 23.30 -10.68
CA GLN A 85 -33.00 23.72 -11.91
C GLN A 85 -32.15 23.52 -13.18
N HIS A 86 -30.83 23.53 -13.06
CA HIS A 86 -29.89 23.43 -14.19
C HIS A 86 -29.49 21.98 -14.52
N HIS A 87 -29.63 21.03 -13.59
CA HIS A 87 -29.09 19.66 -13.71
C HIS A 87 -30.15 18.54 -13.65
N ASN A 88 -31.45 18.87 -13.78
CA ASN A 88 -32.56 17.90 -13.87
C ASN A 88 -32.54 16.80 -12.78
N ILE A 89 -32.32 17.16 -11.51
CA ILE A 89 -32.50 16.21 -10.41
C ILE A 89 -33.99 15.92 -10.26
N GLU A 90 -34.36 14.63 -10.24
CA GLU A 90 -35.77 14.20 -10.18
C GLU A 90 -36.43 14.62 -8.86
N GLU A 91 -37.70 15.04 -8.97
CA GLU A 91 -38.54 15.41 -7.84
C GLU A 91 -38.70 14.21 -6.88
N GLY A 92 -38.65 14.46 -5.56
CA GLY A 92 -38.69 13.41 -4.55
C GLY A 92 -37.36 12.73 -4.23
N SER A 93 -36.26 13.10 -4.91
CA SER A 93 -34.92 12.64 -4.55
C SER A 93 -34.56 13.03 -3.11
N GLU A 94 -34.14 12.04 -2.30
CA GLU A 94 -33.67 12.29 -0.94
C GLU A 94 -32.18 12.65 -0.96
N ILE A 95 -31.79 13.65 -0.16
CA ILE A 95 -30.43 14.19 -0.19
C ILE A 95 -29.86 14.22 1.21
N LEU A 96 -28.71 13.57 1.38
CA LEU A 96 -27.95 13.51 2.62
C LEU A 96 -26.85 14.57 2.62
N PHE A 97 -26.71 15.24 3.76
CA PHE A 97 -25.64 16.19 4.04
C PHE A 97 -24.82 15.70 5.24
N GLY A 98 -23.50 15.79 5.15
CA GLY A 98 -22.60 15.47 6.24
C GLY A 98 -21.33 16.31 6.18
N TRP A 99 -20.59 16.40 7.28
CA TRP A 99 -19.27 17.02 7.29
C TRP A 99 -18.20 15.93 7.36
N ASP A 100 -17.12 16.07 6.59
CA ASP A 100 -15.96 15.18 6.76
C ASP A 100 -15.06 15.64 7.93
N ARG A 101 -14.11 14.79 8.32
CA ARG A 101 -13.13 15.06 9.39
C ARG A 101 -12.24 16.27 9.11
N SER A 102 -12.19 16.75 7.87
CA SER A 102 -11.37 17.89 7.43
C SER A 102 -12.19 19.19 7.30
N GLY A 103 -13.46 19.20 7.73
CA GLY A 103 -14.33 20.36 7.75
C GLY A 103 -14.99 20.69 6.41
N TYR A 104 -15.11 19.74 5.50
CA TYR A 104 -15.83 19.91 4.23
C TYR A 104 -17.29 19.48 4.35
N LEU A 105 -18.20 20.24 3.75
CA LEU A 105 -19.61 19.84 3.63
C LEU A 105 -19.76 18.93 2.40
N MET A 106 -20.27 17.72 2.65
CA MET A 106 -20.46 16.63 1.71
C MET A 106 -21.94 16.49 1.36
N LEU A 107 -22.24 16.23 0.08
CA LEU A 107 -23.59 16.06 -0.45
C LEU A 107 -23.73 14.74 -1.21
N LYS A 108 -24.74 13.94 -0.85
CA LYS A 108 -25.09 12.69 -1.53
C LYS A 108 -26.59 12.65 -1.85
N ILE A 109 -26.94 12.34 -3.10
CA ILE A 109 -28.33 12.05 -3.48
C ILE A 109 -28.55 10.55 -3.29
N LEU A 110 -29.51 10.18 -2.44
CA LEU A 110 -29.90 8.81 -2.18
C LEU A 110 -30.61 8.24 -3.42
N GLY A 111 -30.31 6.99 -3.78
CA GLY A 111 -30.72 6.38 -5.05
C GLY A 111 -29.75 6.59 -6.22
N HIS A 112 -28.80 7.52 -6.10
CA HIS A 112 -27.68 7.65 -7.05
C HIS A 112 -26.36 7.16 -6.42
N ASN A 113 -25.65 6.26 -7.09
CA ASN A 113 -24.37 5.70 -6.62
C ASN A 113 -23.18 6.69 -6.60
N ARG A 114 -23.40 7.99 -6.81
CA ARG A 114 -22.32 9.00 -6.88
C ARG A 114 -22.48 10.04 -5.77
N MET A 115 -21.42 10.23 -4.98
CA MET A 115 -21.25 11.52 -4.26
C MET A 115 -20.98 12.60 -5.30
N ILE A 116 -21.63 13.75 -5.15
CA ILE A 116 -21.66 14.73 -6.25
C ILE A 116 -20.77 15.94 -5.93
N TRP A 117 -20.70 16.42 -4.68
CA TRP A 117 -19.98 17.68 -4.37
C TRP A 117 -19.29 17.72 -3.00
N VAL A 118 -18.18 18.47 -2.96
CA VAL A 118 -17.43 18.85 -1.75
C VAL A 118 -17.36 20.37 -1.69
N LEU A 119 -17.83 20.97 -0.60
CA LEU A 119 -17.83 22.42 -0.38
C LEU A 119 -16.74 22.81 0.62
N ARG A 120 -15.84 23.72 0.22
CA ARG A 120 -14.86 24.35 1.14
C ARG A 120 -15.26 25.79 1.44
N PHE A 121 -15.37 26.11 2.73
CA PHE A 121 -15.48 27.49 3.17
C PHE A 121 -14.08 28.08 3.33
N LEU A 122 -13.72 29.05 2.48
CA LEU A 122 -12.51 29.84 2.67
C LEU A 122 -12.90 31.12 3.40
N GLU A 123 -12.60 31.20 4.70
CA GLU A 123 -12.63 32.49 5.39
C GLU A 123 -11.39 33.29 4.95
N LYS A 124 -11.54 34.14 3.93
CA LYS A 124 -10.62 35.25 3.71
C LYS A 124 -11.26 36.53 4.21
N TYR A 125 -10.68 37.11 5.24
CA TYR A 125 -11.01 38.46 5.70
C TYR A 125 -10.53 39.45 4.64
N VAL A 126 -11.46 39.99 3.85
CA VAL A 126 -11.19 41.14 2.98
C VAL A 126 -11.86 42.35 3.62
N PRO A 127 -11.12 43.29 4.21
CA PRO A 127 -11.72 44.46 4.78
C PRO A 127 -12.17 45.38 3.65
N ARG A 128 -13.48 45.45 3.39
CA ARG A 128 -14.08 46.58 2.67
C ARG A 128 -14.82 47.46 3.67
N ARG A 129 -14.65 48.77 3.50
CA ARG A 129 -15.17 49.88 4.35
C ARG A 129 -16.70 49.96 4.50
N THR A 130 -17.47 48.95 4.07
CA THR A 130 -18.94 49.01 4.00
C THR A 130 -19.59 47.74 4.56
N GLY A 131 -19.21 47.31 5.77
CA GLY A 131 -20.03 46.44 6.64
C GLY A 131 -20.53 45.09 6.12
N THR A 132 -20.17 44.66 4.91
CA THR A 132 -20.66 43.43 4.27
C THR A 132 -19.60 42.34 4.34
N ARG A 133 -19.90 41.25 5.06
CA ARG A 133 -19.08 40.04 5.09
C ARG A 133 -19.31 39.24 3.79
N THR A 134 -18.41 39.35 2.83
CA THR A 134 -18.45 38.49 1.64
C THR A 134 -17.75 37.17 1.94
N ARG A 135 -18.50 36.06 2.00
CA ARG A 135 -17.92 34.72 2.11
C ARG A 135 -17.70 34.14 0.71
N ARG A 136 -16.45 33.79 0.39
CA ARG A 136 -16.13 33.07 -0.85
C ARG A 136 -16.34 31.58 -0.59
N VAL A 137 -17.29 30.99 -1.31
CA VAL A 137 -17.55 29.55 -1.29
C VAL A 137 -17.01 29.00 -2.60
N GLU A 138 -16.11 28.04 -2.51
CA GLU A 138 -15.58 27.34 -3.69
C GLU A 138 -16.29 26.00 -3.82
N LEU A 139 -16.96 25.81 -4.95
CA LEU A 139 -17.65 24.59 -5.34
C LEU A 139 -16.69 23.73 -6.16
N TYR A 140 -16.42 22.52 -5.68
CA TYR A 140 -15.58 21.59 -6.41
C TYR A 140 -16.37 20.34 -6.80
N ASN A 141 -16.22 19.94 -8.06
CA ASN A 141 -16.68 18.63 -8.52
C ASN A 141 -15.94 17.55 -7.71
N SER A 142 -16.69 16.70 -7.01
CA SER A 142 -16.18 15.74 -6.03
C SER A 142 -15.08 14.83 -6.59
N ARG A 143 -15.14 14.44 -7.87
CA ARG A 143 -14.09 13.63 -8.52
C ARG A 143 -12.75 14.35 -8.55
N HIS A 144 -12.71 15.58 -9.08
CA HIS A 144 -11.46 16.33 -9.23
C HIS A 144 -10.89 16.82 -7.89
N PHE A 145 -11.74 17.16 -6.93
CA PHE A 145 -11.28 17.60 -5.61
C PHE A 145 -10.73 16.47 -4.76
N LEU A 146 -11.40 15.31 -4.74
CA LEU A 146 -10.93 14.15 -4.00
C LEU A 146 -9.66 13.59 -4.66
N ASP A 147 -9.56 13.57 -6.00
CA ASP A 147 -8.34 13.13 -6.71
C ASP A 147 -7.12 14.04 -6.51
N SER A 148 -7.32 15.34 -6.27
CA SER A 148 -6.23 16.28 -6.00
C SER A 148 -5.71 16.23 -4.56
N LYS A 149 -6.44 15.58 -3.64
CA LYS A 149 -6.07 15.44 -2.22
C LYS A 149 -5.78 14.02 -1.76
N ARG A 150 -6.04 13.02 -2.60
CA ARG A 150 -5.66 11.64 -2.32
C ARG A 150 -4.15 11.57 -2.17
N GLU A 151 -3.72 10.99 -1.06
CA GLU A 151 -2.33 10.58 -0.90
C GLU A 151 -1.97 9.63 -2.04
N LYS A 152 -0.78 9.81 -2.60
CA LYS A 152 -0.32 9.05 -3.75
C LYS A 152 0.91 8.25 -3.37
N ILE A 153 1.06 7.09 -3.99
CA ILE A 153 2.33 6.38 -4.00
C ILE A 153 3.15 6.94 -5.14
N HIS A 154 4.36 7.37 -4.82
CA HIS A 154 5.32 7.87 -5.80
C HIS A 154 6.18 6.70 -6.29
N VAL A 155 5.89 6.21 -7.48
CA VAL A 155 6.56 5.05 -8.08
C VAL A 155 7.74 5.50 -8.93
N PHE A 156 8.91 4.94 -8.67
CA PHE A 156 10.15 5.18 -9.39
C PHE A 156 10.44 3.97 -10.27
N TRP A 157 10.63 4.22 -11.56
CA TRP A 157 10.72 3.18 -12.58
C TRP A 157 11.58 3.60 -13.76
N GLU A 158 12.29 2.65 -14.36
CA GLU A 158 13.08 2.81 -15.58
C GLU A 158 12.86 1.61 -16.52
N ASP A 159 12.30 1.84 -17.71
CA ASP A 159 11.98 0.77 -18.68
C ASP A 159 13.22 -0.03 -19.11
N ARG A 160 14.41 0.56 -19.03
CA ARG A 160 15.69 -0.09 -19.37
C ARG A 160 16.00 -1.31 -18.49
N MET A 161 15.42 -1.40 -17.29
CA MET A 161 15.54 -2.60 -16.44
C MET A 161 14.92 -3.86 -17.07
N LEU A 162 14.03 -3.72 -18.07
CA LEU A 162 13.44 -4.84 -18.80
C LEU A 162 14.37 -5.43 -19.87
N LYS A 163 15.47 -4.74 -20.22
CA LYS A 163 16.43 -5.23 -21.23
C LYS A 163 17.19 -6.47 -20.76
N TYR A 164 17.31 -6.65 -19.44
CA TYR A 164 17.84 -7.88 -18.86
C TYR A 164 16.87 -9.03 -19.16
N ILE A 165 17.21 -9.90 -20.11
CA ILE A 165 16.41 -11.08 -20.46
C ILE A 165 17.18 -12.29 -19.93
N PRO A 166 16.65 -13.02 -18.94
CA PRO A 166 17.31 -14.22 -18.44
C PRO A 166 17.12 -15.38 -19.43
N SER A 167 17.85 -16.46 -19.19
CA SER A 167 17.83 -17.69 -19.97
C SER A 167 16.49 -18.42 -19.91
N TRP A 168 16.37 -19.41 -20.80
CA TRP A 168 15.26 -20.36 -20.85
C TRP A 168 15.80 -21.74 -20.49
N GLY A 169 15.03 -22.53 -19.75
CA GLY A 169 15.44 -23.88 -19.36
C GLY A 169 14.45 -24.53 -18.40
N VAL A 170 14.97 -25.46 -17.60
CA VAL A 170 14.24 -26.03 -16.46
C VAL A 170 14.28 -25.03 -15.31
N PHE A 171 13.16 -24.35 -15.07
CA PHE A 171 12.97 -23.40 -13.98
C PHE A 171 14.13 -22.37 -13.88
N ASP A 172 14.87 -22.33 -12.77
CA ASP A 172 15.98 -21.39 -12.54
C ASP A 172 17.36 -21.91 -12.96
N ASP A 173 17.52 -23.21 -13.21
CA ASP A 173 18.80 -23.83 -13.62
C ASP A 173 19.17 -23.51 -15.09
N SER A 174 18.22 -22.97 -15.87
CA SER A 174 18.48 -22.46 -17.23
C SER A 174 19.06 -23.48 -18.22
N PHE A 175 19.03 -24.77 -17.87
CA PHE A 175 19.51 -25.88 -18.67
C PHE A 175 18.39 -26.47 -19.53
N ASP A 176 18.73 -26.88 -20.76
CA ASP A 176 17.86 -27.66 -21.65
C ASP A 176 18.18 -29.15 -21.53
N PRO A 177 17.25 -29.98 -21.01
CA PRO A 177 17.48 -31.41 -20.84
C PRO A 177 17.46 -32.21 -22.15
N GLY A 178 17.08 -31.61 -23.27
CA GLY A 178 17.04 -32.25 -24.60
C GLY A 178 15.87 -33.21 -24.82
N PHE A 179 14.97 -33.34 -23.83
CA PHE A 179 13.77 -34.17 -23.91
C PHE A 179 12.48 -33.43 -23.53
N LEU A 180 12.54 -32.10 -23.38
CA LEU A 180 11.37 -31.24 -23.19
C LEU A 180 11.13 -30.41 -24.45
N ASP A 181 9.90 -30.43 -24.98
CA ASP A 181 9.54 -29.63 -26.16
C ASP A 181 9.38 -28.13 -25.86
N VAL A 182 9.15 -27.77 -24.59
CA VAL A 182 8.94 -26.40 -24.14
C VAL A 182 9.80 -26.15 -22.91
N LEU A 183 10.67 -25.14 -23.00
CA LEU A 183 11.44 -24.61 -21.89
C LEU A 183 10.70 -23.42 -21.29
N GLU A 184 10.89 -23.19 -19.99
CA GLU A 184 10.31 -22.05 -19.29
C GLU A 184 11.32 -20.90 -19.25
N PRO A 185 10.84 -19.64 -19.26
CA PRO A 185 11.72 -18.53 -18.95
C PRO A 185 12.11 -18.61 -17.47
N HIS A 186 13.35 -18.24 -17.15
CA HIS A 186 13.80 -18.14 -15.77
C HIS A 186 12.79 -17.38 -14.87
N PRO A 187 12.57 -17.77 -13.59
CA PRO A 187 11.56 -17.15 -12.74
C PRO A 187 11.66 -15.62 -12.65
N GLU A 188 12.89 -15.09 -12.53
CA GLU A 188 13.21 -13.66 -12.58
C GLU A 188 13.13 -13.09 -14.02
N ASN A 189 12.09 -13.40 -14.80
CA ASN A 189 11.90 -12.87 -16.16
C ASN A 189 11.27 -11.47 -16.16
N PRO A 190 11.46 -10.65 -17.22
CA PRO A 190 10.91 -9.30 -17.28
C PRO A 190 9.37 -9.25 -17.35
N TYR A 191 8.68 -10.36 -17.66
CA TYR A 191 7.22 -10.36 -17.79
C TYR A 191 6.53 -10.11 -16.44
N ARG A 192 7.10 -10.63 -15.34
CA ARG A 192 6.56 -10.42 -13.97
C ARG A 192 6.43 -8.92 -13.66
N VAL A 193 7.49 -8.14 -13.92
CA VAL A 193 7.53 -6.70 -13.63
C VAL A 193 6.79 -5.90 -14.70
N SER A 194 6.75 -6.36 -15.95
CA SER A 194 5.94 -5.74 -17.01
C SER A 194 4.44 -5.72 -16.67
N ASN A 195 3.95 -6.78 -16.02
CA ASN A 195 2.57 -6.84 -15.54
C ASN A 195 2.34 -5.97 -14.30
N MET A 196 3.31 -5.91 -13.38
CA MET A 196 3.29 -4.94 -12.26
C MET A 196 3.21 -3.49 -12.79
N VAL A 197 4.05 -3.11 -13.76
CA VAL A 197 3.96 -1.79 -14.40
C VAL A 197 2.59 -1.59 -15.05
N SER A 198 2.08 -2.60 -15.75
CA SER A 198 0.78 -2.53 -16.42
C SER A 198 -0.39 -2.29 -15.46
N ILE A 199 -0.46 -3.02 -14.34
CA ILE A 199 -1.56 -2.87 -13.39
C ILE A 199 -1.48 -1.53 -12.65
N LEU A 200 -0.28 -0.99 -12.42
CA LEU A 200 -0.12 0.33 -11.82
C LEU A 200 -0.41 1.48 -12.80
N LYS A 201 -0.12 1.32 -14.09
CA LYS A 201 -0.42 2.32 -15.12
C LYS A 201 -1.88 2.30 -15.58
N ARG A 202 -2.49 1.13 -15.68
CA ARG A 202 -3.79 0.91 -16.35
C ARG A 202 -4.87 0.34 -15.45
N GLY A 203 -4.51 -0.27 -14.32
CA GLY A 203 -5.46 -0.85 -13.38
C GLY A 203 -6.14 0.21 -12.50
N PRO A 204 -7.10 -0.21 -11.65
CA PRO A 204 -7.90 0.71 -10.83
C PRO A 204 -7.12 1.53 -9.80
N ILE A 205 -5.90 1.10 -9.43
CA ILE A 205 -5.03 1.87 -8.53
C ILE A 205 -4.33 3.04 -9.23
N SER A 206 -4.32 3.10 -10.57
CA SER A 206 -3.61 4.13 -11.33
C SER A 206 -3.89 5.59 -10.92
N PRO A 207 -5.11 6.00 -10.49
CA PRO A 207 -5.34 7.37 -10.01
C PRO A 207 -4.53 7.75 -8.76
N TYR A 208 -4.09 6.76 -8.00
CA TYR A 208 -3.31 6.89 -6.76
C TYR A 208 -1.80 6.78 -6.98
N ILE A 209 -1.36 6.59 -8.23
CA ILE A 209 0.06 6.44 -8.58
C ILE A 209 0.58 7.73 -9.21
N LYS A 210 1.79 8.13 -8.81
CA LYS A 210 2.55 9.18 -9.49
C LYS A 210 3.93 8.64 -9.89
N TRP A 211 4.22 8.67 -11.18
CA TRP A 211 5.46 8.12 -11.74
C TRP A 211 6.62 9.13 -11.69
N HIS A 212 7.82 8.60 -11.43
CA HIS A 212 9.10 9.30 -11.45
C HIS A 212 10.12 8.42 -12.17
N SER A 213 11.09 9.07 -12.80
CA SER A 213 12.24 8.40 -13.37
C SER A 213 13.25 8.02 -12.29
N GLY A 214 13.98 6.94 -12.55
CA GLY A 214 15.14 6.52 -11.77
C GLY A 214 16.44 7.09 -12.34
N ALA A 215 17.55 6.65 -11.75
CA ALA A 215 18.89 7.00 -12.21
C ALA A 215 19.83 5.81 -12.03
N PHE A 216 21.01 5.87 -12.63
CA PHE A 216 22.08 4.93 -12.32
C PHE A 216 22.66 5.22 -10.94
N ALA A 217 22.95 4.17 -10.18
CA ALA A 217 23.83 4.30 -9.02
C ALA A 217 25.25 4.66 -9.47
N SER A 218 25.84 5.63 -8.78
CA SER A 218 27.28 5.91 -8.86
C SER A 218 28.09 4.83 -8.14
N THR A 219 29.34 4.63 -8.53
CA THR A 219 30.23 3.67 -7.86
C THR A 219 30.36 3.97 -6.38
N SER A 220 30.48 5.24 -5.97
CA SER A 220 30.52 5.64 -4.55
C SER A 220 29.27 5.25 -3.77
N GLU A 221 28.10 5.27 -4.40
CA GLU A 221 26.87 4.79 -3.77
C GLU A 221 26.92 3.28 -3.62
N LEU A 222 27.32 2.53 -4.65
CA LEU A 222 27.43 1.07 -4.58
C LEU A 222 28.41 0.60 -3.50
N LEU A 223 29.54 1.29 -3.37
CA LEU A 223 30.57 1.02 -2.38
C LEU A 223 30.13 1.30 -0.93
N SER A 224 28.95 1.88 -0.72
CA SER A 224 28.40 2.03 0.64
C SER A 224 27.90 0.72 1.24
N PHE A 225 27.64 -0.29 0.41
CA PHE A 225 27.20 -1.61 0.84
C PHE A 225 28.12 -2.72 0.33
N HIS A 226 28.56 -2.64 -0.92
CA HIS A 226 29.34 -3.70 -1.56
C HIS A 226 30.85 -3.42 -1.52
N SER A 227 31.67 -4.46 -1.53
CA SER A 227 33.13 -4.29 -1.59
C SER A 227 33.58 -3.83 -2.99
N PRO A 228 34.69 -3.07 -3.09
CA PRO A 228 35.27 -2.69 -4.37
C PRO A 228 35.60 -3.89 -5.27
N GLU A 229 36.07 -4.99 -4.68
CA GLU A 229 36.45 -6.20 -5.39
C GLU A 229 35.23 -6.85 -6.04
N TYR A 230 34.11 -6.90 -5.32
CA TYR A 230 32.87 -7.49 -5.83
C TYR A 230 32.22 -6.63 -6.92
N ILE A 231 32.21 -5.30 -6.77
CA ILE A 231 31.75 -4.40 -7.85
C ILE A 231 32.59 -4.60 -9.12
N LYS A 232 33.91 -4.72 -8.97
CA LYS A 232 34.79 -4.99 -10.10
C LYS A 232 34.51 -6.35 -10.74
N GLU A 233 34.23 -7.38 -9.94
CA GLU A 233 33.85 -8.70 -10.45
C GLU A 233 32.61 -8.65 -11.34
N LEU A 234 31.56 -7.93 -10.92
CA LEU A 234 30.34 -7.76 -11.72
C LEU A 234 30.62 -7.00 -13.03
N GLU A 235 31.44 -5.96 -12.99
CA GLU A 235 31.86 -5.23 -14.19
C GLU A 235 32.67 -6.09 -15.16
N ASP A 236 33.60 -6.90 -14.65
CA ASP A 236 34.44 -7.75 -15.47
C ASP A 236 33.64 -8.93 -16.05
N ALA A 237 32.65 -9.45 -15.31
CA ALA A 237 31.68 -10.42 -15.82
C ALA A 237 30.85 -9.87 -16.98
N ASP A 238 30.32 -8.64 -16.86
CA ASP A 238 29.56 -7.97 -17.93
C ASP A 238 30.42 -7.75 -19.18
N LYS A 239 31.66 -7.24 -19.01
CA LYS A 239 32.62 -7.05 -20.11
C LYS A 239 33.00 -8.36 -20.81
N SER A 240 32.98 -9.47 -20.07
CA SER A 240 33.30 -10.81 -20.60
C SER A 240 32.10 -11.49 -21.28
N GLY A 241 30.94 -10.82 -21.35
CA GLY A 241 29.72 -11.33 -21.99
C GLY A 241 28.78 -12.09 -21.05
N GLY A 242 29.07 -12.14 -19.75
CA GLY A 242 28.26 -12.79 -18.73
C GLY A 242 29.03 -13.80 -17.87
N LYS A 243 28.45 -14.17 -16.74
CA LYS A 243 28.97 -15.14 -15.78
C LYS A 243 27.84 -15.71 -14.93
N MET A 244 27.86 -17.01 -14.66
CA MET A 244 27.07 -17.58 -13.57
C MET A 244 27.72 -17.18 -12.24
N MET A 245 27.06 -16.30 -11.50
CA MET A 245 27.60 -15.76 -10.24
C MET A 245 27.42 -16.75 -9.09
N CYS A 246 26.27 -17.41 -9.06
CA CYS A 246 25.97 -18.57 -8.24
C CYS A 246 24.83 -19.38 -8.91
N ILE A 247 24.41 -20.48 -8.29
CA ILE A 247 23.31 -21.31 -8.80
C ILE A 247 22.06 -20.44 -8.97
N GLY A 248 21.44 -20.51 -10.15
CA GLY A 248 20.26 -19.71 -10.50
C GLY A 248 20.53 -18.21 -10.76
N THR A 249 21.73 -17.68 -10.51
CA THR A 249 22.01 -16.24 -10.68
C THR A 249 23.01 -16.00 -11.80
N TYR A 250 22.48 -15.70 -12.98
CA TYR A 250 23.26 -15.49 -14.19
C TYR A 250 23.34 -14.00 -14.55
N LEU A 251 24.56 -13.47 -14.53
CA LEU A 251 24.86 -12.18 -15.13
C LEU A 251 25.04 -12.39 -16.64
N ASN A 252 24.29 -11.66 -17.44
CA ASN A 252 24.35 -11.68 -18.91
C ASN A 252 24.35 -10.24 -19.46
N PRO A 253 24.49 -10.03 -20.79
CA PRO A 253 24.48 -8.69 -21.36
C PRO A 253 23.24 -7.88 -20.93
N ALA A 254 23.46 -6.63 -20.51
CA ALA A 254 22.46 -5.72 -19.91
C ALA A 254 22.06 -6.00 -18.45
N SER A 255 22.53 -7.10 -17.83
CA SER A 255 22.32 -7.35 -16.39
C SER A 255 22.97 -6.27 -15.53
N TRP A 256 24.21 -5.89 -15.83
CA TRP A 256 24.92 -4.88 -15.04
C TRP A 256 24.30 -3.49 -15.17
N GLU A 257 23.89 -3.09 -16.38
CA GLU A 257 23.14 -1.85 -16.61
C GLU A 257 21.84 -1.85 -15.79
N ALA A 258 21.07 -2.95 -15.84
CA ALA A 258 19.83 -3.09 -15.09
C ALA A 258 20.04 -3.07 -13.58
N ALA A 259 21.05 -3.77 -13.05
CA ALA A 259 21.39 -3.77 -11.62
C ALA A 259 21.74 -2.37 -11.12
N ARG A 260 22.54 -1.61 -11.88
CA ARG A 260 22.86 -0.22 -11.52
C ARG A 260 21.65 0.72 -11.57
N LEU A 261 20.73 0.48 -12.51
CA LEU A 261 19.46 1.21 -12.56
C LEU A 261 18.54 0.85 -11.40
N ALA A 262 18.43 -0.43 -11.02
CA ALA A 262 17.65 -0.87 -9.87
C ALA A 262 18.14 -0.20 -8.57
N ALA A 263 19.46 -0.25 -8.34
CA ALA A 263 20.08 0.38 -7.18
C ALA A 263 19.87 1.91 -7.18
N GLY A 264 20.14 2.58 -8.30
CA GLY A 264 20.03 4.03 -8.39
C GLY A 264 18.59 4.55 -8.39
N THR A 265 17.64 3.79 -8.93
CA THR A 265 16.20 4.06 -8.84
C THR A 265 15.74 4.00 -7.38
N THR A 266 16.19 2.98 -6.65
CA THR A 266 15.90 2.83 -5.21
C THR A 266 16.50 3.96 -4.39
N LEU A 267 17.75 4.35 -4.67
CA LEU A 267 18.40 5.49 -4.03
C LEU A 267 17.70 6.82 -4.36
N THR A 268 17.21 6.99 -5.58
CA THR A 268 16.45 8.20 -5.99
C THR A 268 15.13 8.29 -5.24
N ALA A 269 14.42 7.17 -5.10
CA ALA A 269 13.20 7.07 -4.30
C ALA A 269 13.47 7.44 -2.82
N MET A 270 14.54 6.87 -2.24
CA MET A 270 14.97 7.17 -0.88
C MET A 270 15.29 8.66 -0.68
N LYS A 271 16.04 9.30 -1.60
CA LYS A 271 16.34 10.74 -1.57
C LYS A 271 15.07 11.58 -1.51
N HIS A 272 14.06 11.25 -2.32
CA HIS A 272 12.79 11.99 -2.31
C HIS A 272 12.04 11.87 -0.96
N VAL A 273 12.13 10.73 -0.28
CA VAL A 273 11.55 10.57 1.06
C VAL A 273 12.35 11.39 2.08
N LEU A 274 13.68 11.28 2.07
CA LEU A 274 14.56 11.97 3.02
C LEU A 274 14.46 13.49 2.91
N GLU A 275 14.32 14.02 1.70
CA GLU A 275 14.12 15.45 1.40
C GLU A 275 12.69 15.94 1.70
N GLY A 276 11.78 15.06 2.12
CA GLY A 276 10.39 15.40 2.41
C GLY A 276 9.55 15.73 1.17
N LYS A 277 10.03 15.42 -0.04
CA LYS A 277 9.30 15.62 -1.30
C LYS A 277 8.10 14.68 -1.40
N VAL A 278 8.22 13.49 -0.82
CA VAL A 278 7.20 12.45 -0.82
C VAL A 278 7.17 11.75 0.53
N LYS A 279 6.02 11.20 0.92
CA LYS A 279 5.88 10.36 2.11
C LYS A 279 6.04 8.88 1.79
N ILE A 280 5.35 8.43 0.74
CA ILE A 280 5.31 7.03 0.33
C ILE A 280 5.97 6.93 -1.04
N ALA A 281 7.16 6.34 -1.07
CA ALA A 281 7.89 6.05 -2.30
C ALA A 281 7.91 4.55 -2.56
N TYR A 282 7.88 4.17 -3.83
CA TYR A 282 8.02 2.79 -4.26
C TYR A 282 9.05 2.69 -5.37
N ALA A 283 10.16 2.02 -5.09
CA ALA A 283 11.12 1.60 -6.08
C ALA A 283 10.64 0.29 -6.70
N LEU A 284 9.92 0.38 -7.82
CA LEU A 284 9.59 -0.78 -8.64
C LEU A 284 10.84 -1.09 -9.45
N VAL A 285 11.62 -2.07 -9.02
CA VAL A 285 12.96 -2.32 -9.58
C VAL A 285 13.15 -3.77 -9.96
N ARG A 286 14.09 -3.99 -10.88
CA ARG A 286 14.54 -5.30 -11.36
C ARG A 286 15.96 -5.16 -11.90
N PRO A 287 16.93 -5.99 -11.51
CA PRO A 287 16.84 -7.18 -10.65
C PRO A 287 16.56 -6.88 -9.15
N PRO A 288 16.12 -7.88 -8.35
CA PRO A 288 15.92 -7.76 -6.90
C PRO A 288 17.27 -7.61 -6.15
N GLY A 289 17.23 -7.46 -4.82
CA GLY A 289 18.41 -7.15 -4.02
C GLY A 289 18.59 -7.83 -2.67
N HIS A 290 17.54 -8.31 -1.98
CA HIS A 290 17.65 -8.66 -0.56
C HIS A 290 18.63 -9.82 -0.22
N HIS A 291 18.95 -10.69 -1.17
CA HIS A 291 19.94 -11.76 -1.03
C HIS A 291 21.38 -11.31 -1.29
N ALA A 292 21.59 -10.21 -2.02
CA ALA A 292 22.93 -9.77 -2.38
C ALA A 292 23.72 -9.37 -1.13
N ARG A 293 24.84 -10.07 -0.91
CA ARG A 293 25.75 -9.84 0.22
C ARG A 293 26.76 -8.76 -0.14
N ARG A 294 27.58 -8.36 0.83
CA ARG A 294 28.65 -7.38 0.62
C ARG A 294 29.61 -7.78 -0.51
N THR A 295 29.90 -9.07 -0.64
CA THR A 295 30.93 -9.60 -1.54
C THR A 295 30.42 -10.65 -2.53
N GLN A 296 29.11 -10.85 -2.64
CA GLN A 296 28.57 -11.99 -3.38
C GLN A 296 27.14 -11.73 -3.88
N ALA A 297 26.85 -12.20 -5.11
CA ALA A 297 25.50 -12.30 -5.66
C ALA A 297 24.82 -13.59 -5.18
N ASP A 298 23.53 -13.53 -4.90
CA ASP A 298 22.76 -14.70 -4.46
C ASP A 298 21.27 -14.50 -4.77
N GLY A 299 20.50 -15.58 -4.93
CA GLY A 299 19.04 -15.54 -5.13
C GLY A 299 18.55 -14.50 -6.15
N TYR A 300 19.16 -14.48 -7.34
CA TYR A 300 18.87 -13.55 -8.45
C TYR A 300 19.29 -12.08 -8.19
N CYS A 301 19.89 -11.80 -7.04
CA CYS A 301 20.27 -10.46 -6.59
C CYS A 301 21.76 -10.20 -6.84
N PHE A 302 22.08 -9.14 -7.61
CA PHE A 302 23.46 -8.69 -7.81
C PHE A 302 23.86 -7.57 -6.84
N LEU A 303 22.93 -6.65 -6.54
CA LEU A 303 23.16 -5.49 -5.68
C LEU A 303 22.02 -5.38 -4.67
N ASN A 304 22.33 -5.02 -3.43
CA ASN A 304 21.33 -4.92 -2.38
C ASN A 304 20.63 -3.56 -2.40
N ASN A 305 19.54 -3.48 -3.18
CA ASN A 305 18.80 -2.24 -3.42
C ASN A 305 18.30 -1.59 -2.12
N ALA A 306 17.64 -2.36 -1.25
CA ALA A 306 17.14 -1.87 0.04
C ALA A 306 18.30 -1.51 0.99
N GLY A 307 19.36 -2.32 1.04
CA GLY A 307 20.54 -2.08 1.88
C GLY A 307 21.26 -0.78 1.53
N LEU A 308 21.43 -0.48 0.24
CA LEU A 308 21.97 0.79 -0.23
C LEU A 308 21.11 1.98 0.20
N ALA A 309 19.78 1.85 0.15
CA ALA A 309 18.88 2.89 0.63
C ALA A 309 18.95 3.08 2.15
N VAL A 310 19.05 2.00 2.94
CA VAL A 310 19.24 2.07 4.40
C VAL A 310 20.54 2.81 4.73
N GLN A 311 21.66 2.47 4.07
CA GLN A 311 22.93 3.17 4.21
C GLN A 311 22.80 4.68 3.92
N LEU A 312 22.06 5.05 2.87
CA LEU A 312 21.78 6.44 2.55
C LEU A 312 20.94 7.14 3.64
N ALA A 313 19.93 6.47 4.20
CA ALA A 313 19.09 7.01 5.26
C ALA A 313 19.89 7.27 6.54
N LEU A 314 20.75 6.32 6.96
CA LEU A 314 21.64 6.48 8.12
C LEU A 314 22.61 7.65 7.92
N LYS A 315 23.26 7.74 6.75
CA LYS A 315 24.16 8.86 6.41
C LYS A 315 23.44 10.22 6.38
N SER A 316 22.13 10.22 6.12
CA SER A 316 21.30 11.42 6.12
C SER A 316 20.77 11.80 7.52
N GLY A 317 21.21 11.09 8.57
CA GLY A 317 20.89 11.40 9.96
C GLY A 317 19.66 10.69 10.51
N ARG A 318 19.10 9.68 9.83
CA ARG A 318 18.12 8.77 10.46
C ARG A 318 18.86 7.86 11.42
N ALA A 319 18.52 7.92 12.71
CA ALA A 319 19.25 7.18 13.73
C ALA A 319 18.86 5.70 13.73
N LYS A 320 17.57 5.43 13.47
CA LYS A 320 16.98 4.09 13.48
C LYS A 320 16.17 3.81 12.22
N VAL A 321 16.49 2.75 11.49
CA VAL A 321 15.75 2.32 10.28
C VAL A 321 15.27 0.90 10.46
N ALA A 322 13.97 0.66 10.30
CA ALA A 322 13.41 -0.69 10.29
C ALA A 322 13.29 -1.19 8.85
N VAL A 323 13.84 -2.38 8.58
CA VAL A 323 13.65 -3.10 7.33
C VAL A 323 12.68 -4.23 7.60
N ILE A 324 11.54 -4.21 6.92
CA ILE A 324 10.53 -5.26 7.01
C ILE A 324 10.47 -5.93 5.64
N ASP A 325 10.83 -7.21 5.60
CA ASP A 325 10.90 -8.01 4.40
C ASP A 325 9.81 -9.10 4.44
N ILE A 326 8.92 -9.07 3.45
CA ILE A 326 7.83 -10.06 3.27
C ILE A 326 8.02 -10.92 2.02
N ASP A 327 9.15 -10.80 1.34
CA ASP A 327 9.58 -11.79 0.36
C ASP A 327 9.61 -13.17 1.01
N ALA A 328 9.16 -14.20 0.30
CA ALA A 328 9.07 -15.55 0.83
C ALA A 328 10.42 -16.15 1.17
N HIS A 329 11.52 -15.58 0.70
CA HIS A 329 12.87 -16.05 0.97
C HIS A 329 13.54 -15.20 2.05
N HIS A 330 14.47 -15.82 2.80
CA HIS A 330 15.20 -15.11 3.84
C HIS A 330 16.07 -14.01 3.25
N GLY A 331 15.90 -12.76 3.71
CA GLY A 331 16.67 -11.59 3.29
C GLY A 331 18.12 -11.59 3.82
N SER A 332 18.87 -12.62 3.44
CA SER A 332 20.20 -12.96 3.97
C SER A 332 21.24 -11.86 3.83
N GLY A 333 21.26 -11.15 2.69
CA GLY A 333 22.19 -10.06 2.43
C GLY A 333 21.96 -8.86 3.37
N MET A 334 20.70 -8.57 3.68
CA MET A 334 20.33 -7.54 4.65
C MET A 334 20.73 -7.93 6.06
N ALA A 335 20.36 -9.14 6.49
CA ALA A 335 20.67 -9.66 7.82
C ALA A 335 22.18 -9.67 8.08
N GLU A 336 22.98 -10.21 7.15
CA GLU A 336 24.45 -10.27 7.28
C GLU A 336 25.07 -8.88 7.40
N PHE A 337 24.69 -7.93 6.53
CA PHE A 337 25.33 -6.64 6.48
C PHE A 337 25.11 -5.82 7.77
N PHE A 338 23.90 -5.93 8.35
CA PHE A 338 23.51 -5.16 9.54
C PHE A 338 23.60 -5.96 10.84
N TYR A 339 24.14 -7.18 10.83
CA TYR A 339 24.12 -8.12 11.95
C TYR A 339 24.73 -7.58 13.26
N HIS A 340 25.64 -6.61 13.16
CA HIS A 340 26.30 -5.96 14.30
C HIS A 340 25.80 -4.52 14.58
N SER A 341 24.71 -4.07 13.96
CA SER A 341 24.22 -2.69 14.08
C SER A 341 22.95 -2.60 14.93
N SER A 342 22.97 -1.78 15.97
CA SER A 342 21.75 -1.36 16.69
C SER A 342 20.94 -0.29 15.97
N GLN A 343 21.45 0.26 14.87
CA GLN A 343 20.77 1.32 14.12
C GLN A 343 19.74 0.78 13.11
N VAL A 344 19.80 -0.52 12.81
CA VAL A 344 18.93 -1.15 11.82
C VAL A 344 18.28 -2.38 12.42
N LEU A 345 16.95 -2.38 12.47
CA LEU A 345 16.17 -3.57 12.79
C LEU A 345 15.85 -4.29 11.49
N THR A 346 16.43 -5.46 11.26
CA THR A 346 16.11 -6.32 10.12
C THR A 346 15.07 -7.36 10.52
N ILE A 347 13.94 -7.39 9.82
CA ILE A 347 12.86 -8.35 10.02
C ILE A 347 12.60 -9.06 8.69
N SER A 348 12.69 -10.40 8.67
CA SER A 348 12.37 -11.20 7.50
C SER A 348 11.31 -12.24 7.84
N ILE A 349 10.16 -12.18 7.17
CA ILE A 349 9.11 -13.21 7.21
C ILE A 349 9.22 -14.07 5.96
N HIS A 350 9.77 -15.27 6.11
CA HIS A 350 10.10 -16.15 4.99
C HIS A 350 9.61 -17.57 5.24
N MET A 351 9.59 -18.40 4.20
CA MET A 351 9.31 -19.82 4.34
C MET A 351 10.47 -20.56 4.99
N ASN A 352 10.16 -21.50 5.87
CA ASN A 352 11.15 -22.33 6.52
C ASN A 352 11.70 -23.38 5.55
N HIS A 353 12.77 -23.03 4.86
CA HIS A 353 13.46 -23.90 3.90
C HIS A 353 14.16 -25.11 4.52
N SER A 354 14.18 -25.25 5.85
CA SER A 354 15.07 -26.20 6.56
C SER A 354 16.56 -26.04 6.20
N SER A 355 16.94 -24.87 5.65
CA SER A 355 18.32 -24.49 5.37
C SER A 355 19.01 -24.04 6.66
N SER A 356 20.36 -24.00 6.64
CA SER A 356 21.18 -23.70 7.80
C SER A 356 21.23 -22.20 8.18
N ASN A 357 20.37 -21.37 7.61
CA ASN A 357 20.37 -19.92 7.75
C ASN A 357 18.95 -19.34 7.71
N GLY A 358 18.72 -18.19 8.35
CA GLY A 358 17.38 -17.63 8.55
C GLY A 358 16.65 -18.25 9.75
N THR A 359 17.39 -18.87 10.67
CA THR A 359 16.79 -19.53 11.84
C THR A 359 16.38 -18.51 12.90
N ILE A 360 15.48 -18.91 13.81
CA ILE A 360 14.93 -18.04 14.86
C ILE A 360 15.98 -17.56 15.89
N ASP A 361 17.12 -18.23 15.98
CA ASP A 361 18.21 -17.96 16.92
C ASP A 361 19.29 -17.03 16.35
N GLU A 362 19.24 -16.72 15.05
CA GLU A 362 20.06 -15.68 14.42
C GLU A 362 19.50 -14.29 14.76
N VAL A 363 19.86 -13.76 15.93
CA VAL A 363 19.27 -12.53 16.48
C VAL A 363 20.19 -11.30 16.41
N GLY A 364 21.31 -11.40 15.71
CA GLY A 364 22.35 -10.37 15.66
C GLY A 364 23.42 -10.56 16.75
N GLU A 365 24.52 -9.81 16.65
CA GLU A 365 25.69 -9.96 17.52
C GLU A 365 26.29 -8.62 17.94
N GLY A 366 26.92 -8.58 19.12
CA GLY A 366 27.52 -7.35 19.66
C GLY A 366 26.46 -6.26 19.84
N ASP A 367 26.71 -5.07 19.31
CA ASP A 367 25.75 -3.96 19.35
C ASP A 367 24.46 -4.26 18.57
N GLY A 368 24.50 -5.19 17.60
CA GLY A 368 23.34 -5.62 16.82
C GLY A 368 22.48 -6.70 17.48
N PHE A 369 22.85 -7.19 18.67
CA PHE A 369 22.10 -8.22 19.36
C PHE A 369 20.65 -7.77 19.66
N GLY A 370 19.68 -8.55 19.19
CA GLY A 370 18.25 -8.26 19.28
C GLY A 370 17.70 -7.38 18.15
N PHE A 371 18.52 -7.00 17.16
CA PHE A 371 18.13 -6.18 16.02
C PHE A 371 18.09 -6.95 14.68
N ASN A 372 18.24 -8.28 14.71
CA ASN A 372 17.84 -9.17 13.63
C ASN A 372 16.69 -10.08 14.09
N MET A 373 15.60 -10.14 13.34
CA MET A 373 14.44 -10.99 13.62
C MET A 373 14.07 -11.80 12.40
N ASN A 374 14.36 -13.10 12.48
CA ASN A 374 13.91 -14.08 11.50
C ASN A 374 12.57 -14.68 11.93
N VAL A 375 11.61 -14.74 11.00
CA VAL A 375 10.30 -15.34 11.19
C VAL A 375 10.08 -16.44 10.14
N PRO A 376 10.75 -17.60 10.28
CA PRO A 376 10.63 -18.72 9.35
C PRO A 376 9.28 -19.42 9.52
N LEU A 377 8.32 -19.13 8.65
CA LEU A 377 6.98 -19.71 8.66
C LEU A 377 6.95 -21.10 8.02
N PRO A 378 6.12 -22.03 8.53
CA PRO A 378 5.90 -23.31 7.86
C PRO A 378 5.42 -23.13 6.42
N HIS A 379 5.72 -24.10 5.56
CA HIS A 379 5.12 -24.17 4.23
C HIS A 379 3.58 -24.21 4.33
N GLY A 380 2.91 -23.57 3.37
CA GLY A 380 1.46 -23.47 3.29
C GLY A 380 0.85 -22.40 4.19
N SER A 381 1.66 -21.58 4.86
CA SER A 381 1.17 -20.44 5.64
C SER A 381 0.47 -19.43 4.72
N GLY A 382 -0.81 -19.20 4.98
CA GLY A 382 -1.64 -18.24 4.26
C GLY A 382 -1.78 -16.91 4.99
N ASP A 383 -2.82 -16.17 4.62
CA ASP A 383 -3.12 -14.84 5.14
C ASP A 383 -3.12 -14.79 6.67
N ARG A 384 -3.76 -15.74 7.35
CA ARG A 384 -3.82 -15.69 8.81
C ARG A 384 -2.45 -15.88 9.44
N GLY A 385 -1.64 -16.75 8.85
CA GLY A 385 -0.28 -17.01 9.30
C GLY A 385 0.59 -15.76 9.25
N TYR A 386 0.64 -15.14 8.07
CA TYR A 386 1.37 -13.89 7.85
C TYR A 386 0.83 -12.76 8.73
N LEU A 387 -0.49 -12.59 8.82
CA LEU A 387 -1.08 -11.53 9.63
C LEU A 387 -0.88 -11.73 11.13
N TYR A 388 -0.83 -12.98 11.59
CA TYR A 388 -0.52 -13.28 12.99
C TYR A 388 0.96 -12.99 13.28
N ALA A 389 1.89 -13.41 12.41
CA ALA A 389 3.31 -13.06 12.53
C ALA A 389 3.53 -11.53 12.53
N MET A 390 2.85 -10.81 11.63
CA MET A 390 2.92 -9.35 11.56
C MET A 390 2.43 -8.70 12.87
N LYS A 391 1.31 -9.16 13.42
CA LYS A 391 0.70 -8.55 14.63
C LYS A 391 1.42 -8.92 15.92
N GLU A 392 1.88 -10.16 16.04
CA GLU A 392 2.42 -10.69 17.29
C GLU A 392 3.94 -10.57 17.42
N LEU A 393 4.66 -10.42 16.30
CA LEU A 393 6.12 -10.31 16.28
C LEU A 393 6.57 -8.97 15.69
N VAL A 394 6.19 -8.69 14.44
CA VAL A 394 6.70 -7.52 13.71
C VAL A 394 6.26 -6.20 14.36
N VAL A 395 4.96 -6.04 14.63
CA VAL A 395 4.43 -4.81 15.25
C VAL A 395 5.07 -4.55 16.62
N PRO A 396 5.12 -5.52 17.57
CA PRO A 396 5.81 -5.33 18.84
C PRO A 396 7.32 -5.02 18.69
N ALA A 397 8.02 -5.65 17.76
CA ALA A 397 9.43 -5.38 17.51
C ALA A 397 9.66 -3.96 17.01
N VAL A 398 8.85 -3.50 16.04
CA VAL A 398 8.89 -2.14 15.51
C VAL A 398 8.50 -1.11 16.58
N GLU A 399 7.51 -1.42 17.42
CA GLU A 399 7.11 -0.57 18.55
C GLU A 399 8.22 -0.42 19.58
N LYS A 400 8.91 -1.52 19.94
CA LYS A 400 10.07 -1.47 20.85
C LYS A 400 11.22 -0.67 20.22
N PHE A 401 11.44 -0.82 18.92
CA PHE A 401 12.53 -0.16 18.21
C PHE A 401 12.30 1.33 17.96
N GLN A 402 11.04 1.74 17.72
CA GLN A 402 10.65 3.11 17.33
C GLN A 402 11.52 3.69 16.21
N PRO A 403 11.40 3.17 14.97
CA PRO A 403 12.22 3.61 13.85
C PRO A 403 11.86 5.03 13.38
N ASP A 404 12.85 5.77 12.90
CA ASP A 404 12.65 7.05 12.22
C ASP A 404 12.17 6.88 10.77
N MET A 405 12.34 5.67 10.23
CA MET A 405 11.99 5.30 8.87
C MET A 405 11.75 3.80 8.72
N ILE A 406 10.77 3.43 7.90
CA ILE A 406 10.54 2.05 7.47
C ILE A 406 10.97 1.90 6.00
N VAL A 407 11.77 0.88 5.73
CA VAL A 407 12.02 0.32 4.41
C VAL A 407 11.26 -1.00 4.33
N PHE A 408 10.32 -1.09 3.40
CA PHE A 408 9.47 -2.26 3.20
C PHE A 408 9.92 -2.99 1.93
N ALA A 409 10.63 -4.11 2.10
CA ALA A 409 11.02 -4.99 0.99
C ALA A 409 9.83 -5.88 0.64
N ILE A 410 9.36 -5.79 -0.61
CA ILE A 410 8.10 -6.39 -1.05
C ILE A 410 8.31 -7.41 -2.17
N GLY A 411 8.40 -8.69 -1.79
CA GLY A 411 8.18 -9.81 -2.69
C GLY A 411 6.70 -10.20 -2.76
N GLN A 412 6.26 -10.75 -3.90
CA GLN A 412 4.92 -11.36 -4.04
C GLN A 412 4.99 -12.88 -4.22
N ASP A 413 6.13 -13.46 -3.87
CA ASP A 413 6.38 -14.90 -3.95
C ASP A 413 5.88 -15.67 -2.75
N SER A 414 5.42 -15.01 -1.69
CA SER A 414 4.61 -15.66 -0.65
C SER A 414 3.17 -15.97 -1.13
N SER A 415 2.84 -15.62 -2.37
CA SER A 415 1.50 -15.79 -2.93
C SER A 415 1.15 -17.25 -3.21
N ALA A 416 -0.13 -17.58 -3.10
CA ALA A 416 -0.65 -18.96 -3.24
C ALA A 416 -0.39 -19.65 -4.60
N PHE A 417 0.02 -18.90 -5.61
CA PHE A 417 0.27 -19.42 -6.96
C PHE A 417 1.73 -19.24 -7.40
N ASP A 418 2.60 -18.80 -6.49
CA ASP A 418 3.98 -18.57 -6.83
C ASP A 418 4.75 -19.89 -7.03
N PRO A 419 5.49 -20.05 -8.14
CA PRO A 419 6.23 -21.28 -8.40
C PRO A 419 7.50 -21.41 -7.56
N ASN A 420 8.04 -20.31 -7.04
CA ASN A 420 9.24 -20.32 -6.21
C ASN A 420 8.89 -20.33 -4.71
N GLY A 421 7.80 -19.65 -4.35
CA GLY A 421 7.22 -19.70 -3.01
C GLY A 421 6.61 -21.04 -2.61
N ARG A 422 6.52 -21.31 -1.30
CA ARG A 422 5.77 -22.44 -0.73
C ARG A 422 4.71 -21.97 0.26
N GLN A 423 4.12 -20.79 0.02
CA GLN A 423 3.16 -20.13 0.90
C GLN A 423 1.82 -19.91 0.20
N CYS A 424 0.81 -19.47 0.95
CA CYS A 424 -0.57 -19.39 0.49
C CYS A 424 -1.20 -18.00 0.68
N VAL A 425 -0.43 -16.92 0.55
CA VAL A 425 -0.93 -15.56 0.74
C VAL A 425 -1.79 -15.13 -0.46
N THR A 426 -2.95 -14.54 -0.18
CA THR A 426 -3.89 -14.01 -1.17
C THR A 426 -3.78 -12.49 -1.30
N MET A 427 -4.52 -11.88 -2.24
CA MET A 427 -4.63 -10.42 -2.29
C MET A 427 -5.06 -9.81 -0.95
N ASP A 428 -5.91 -10.48 -0.18
CA ASP A 428 -6.41 -9.96 1.09
C ASP A 428 -5.32 -9.93 2.17
N GLY A 429 -4.48 -10.97 2.24
CA GLY A 429 -3.31 -10.99 3.12
C GLY A 429 -2.32 -9.88 2.78
N TYR A 430 -1.95 -9.73 1.52
CA TYR A 430 -1.08 -8.65 1.05
C TYR A 430 -1.63 -7.25 1.37
N ARG A 431 -2.93 -7.05 1.16
CA ARG A 431 -3.59 -5.78 1.51
C ARG A 431 -3.50 -5.49 2.99
N GLU A 432 -3.79 -6.46 3.85
CA GLU A 432 -3.75 -6.22 5.28
C GLU A 432 -2.32 -6.06 5.81
N MET A 433 -1.33 -6.77 5.24
CA MET A 433 0.09 -6.48 5.51
C MET A 433 0.46 -5.04 5.13
N GLY A 434 0.01 -4.56 3.97
CA GLY A 434 0.17 -3.16 3.56
C GLY A 434 -0.45 -2.17 4.55
N ARG A 435 -1.64 -2.47 5.10
CA ARG A 435 -2.27 -1.64 6.14
C ARG A 435 -1.48 -1.65 7.45
N ILE A 436 -0.92 -2.79 7.84
CA ILE A 436 -0.08 -2.88 9.04
C ILE A 436 1.17 -2.00 8.88
N ILE A 437 1.86 -2.08 7.73
CA ILE A 437 3.01 -1.21 7.42
C ILE A 437 2.62 0.26 7.50
N ARG A 438 1.48 0.63 6.90
CA ARG A 438 0.98 2.00 6.93
C ARG A 438 0.76 2.50 8.37
N ARG A 439 0.09 1.71 9.20
CA ARG A 439 -0.15 2.07 10.61
C ARG A 439 1.16 2.27 11.38
N MET A 440 2.15 1.39 11.20
CA MET A 440 3.46 1.56 11.85
C MET A 440 4.17 2.83 11.37
N ALA A 441 4.12 3.12 10.07
CA ALA A 441 4.74 4.32 9.52
C ALA A 441 4.08 5.61 10.01
N ASP A 442 2.75 5.63 10.15
CA ASP A 442 2.01 6.77 10.71
C ASP A 442 2.39 7.01 12.17
N SER A 443 2.53 5.94 12.97
CA SER A 443 2.88 6.03 14.38
C SER A 443 4.33 6.47 14.64
N TYR A 444 5.31 5.95 13.89
CA TYR A 444 6.73 6.12 14.23
C TYR A 444 7.50 6.98 13.22
N CYS A 445 7.10 6.98 11.95
CA CYS A 445 7.91 7.50 10.85
C CYS A 445 7.30 8.72 10.15
N LYS A 446 6.31 9.41 10.74
CA LYS A 446 5.60 10.54 10.10
C LYS A 446 5.00 10.17 8.72
N SER A 447 4.51 8.93 8.62
CA SER A 447 4.01 8.31 7.38
C SER A 447 5.07 8.08 6.30
N GLN A 448 6.36 8.19 6.63
CA GLN A 448 7.44 7.99 5.66
C GLN A 448 7.75 6.50 5.47
N VAL A 449 7.60 6.01 4.25
CA VAL A 449 7.90 4.63 3.85
C VAL A 449 8.60 4.63 2.51
N LEU A 450 9.69 3.86 2.41
CA LEU A 450 10.22 3.41 1.12
C LEU A 450 9.83 1.95 0.92
N MET A 451 9.12 1.66 -0.16
CA MET A 451 8.87 0.29 -0.62
C MET A 451 9.90 -0.07 -1.70
N VAL A 452 10.44 -1.29 -1.68
CA VAL A 452 11.43 -1.77 -2.66
C VAL A 452 10.97 -3.13 -3.17
N GLN A 453 10.83 -3.27 -4.50
CA GLN A 453 10.41 -4.53 -5.10
C GLN A 453 11.51 -5.59 -4.99
N GLU A 454 11.13 -6.79 -4.55
CA GLU A 454 11.98 -7.99 -4.53
C GLU A 454 11.39 -9.08 -5.47
N GLY A 455 11.12 -10.28 -4.97
CA GLY A 455 10.61 -11.44 -5.70
C GLY A 455 9.15 -11.35 -6.13
N GLY A 456 8.55 -12.51 -6.40
CA GLY A 456 7.22 -12.66 -7.01
C GLY A 456 7.32 -13.03 -8.49
N TYR A 457 7.12 -14.30 -8.78
CA TYR A 457 7.46 -14.97 -10.03
C TYR A 457 6.23 -15.50 -10.77
N GLN A 458 5.08 -15.61 -10.11
CA GLN A 458 3.81 -15.76 -10.81
C GLN A 458 3.50 -14.49 -11.62
N VAL A 459 3.68 -14.56 -12.95
CA VAL A 459 3.65 -13.41 -13.87
C VAL A 459 2.39 -12.54 -13.78
N THR A 460 1.22 -13.12 -13.51
CA THR A 460 -0.06 -12.41 -13.46
C THR A 460 -0.47 -12.05 -12.04
N TYR A 461 -0.47 -13.02 -11.15
CA TYR A 461 -0.96 -12.90 -9.79
C TYR A 461 -0.06 -12.04 -8.92
N SER A 462 1.26 -12.03 -9.15
CA SER A 462 2.17 -11.09 -8.47
C SER A 462 1.75 -9.62 -8.68
N ALA A 463 1.28 -9.26 -9.88
CA ALA A 463 0.77 -7.92 -10.15
C ALA A 463 -0.53 -7.61 -9.36
N PHE A 464 -1.43 -8.58 -9.23
CA PHE A 464 -2.64 -8.45 -8.41
C PHE A 464 -2.32 -8.34 -6.91
N CYS A 465 -1.44 -9.19 -6.39
CA CYS A 465 -0.96 -9.12 -5.02
C CYS A 465 -0.27 -7.78 -4.72
N LEU A 466 0.59 -7.29 -5.63
CA LEU A 466 1.21 -5.97 -5.52
C LEU A 466 0.15 -4.86 -5.46
N HIS A 467 -0.83 -4.89 -6.37
CA HIS A 467 -1.94 -3.92 -6.36
C HIS A 467 -2.64 -3.91 -4.99
N ALA A 468 -2.96 -5.09 -4.45
CA ALA A 468 -3.58 -5.22 -3.13
C ALA A 468 -2.69 -4.68 -2.00
N THR A 469 -1.39 -4.97 -2.00
CA THR A 469 -0.43 -4.39 -1.05
C THR A 469 -0.49 -2.86 -1.05
N LEU A 470 -0.48 -2.26 -2.24
CA LEU A 470 -0.51 -0.80 -2.38
C LEU A 470 -1.86 -0.19 -1.97
N GLU A 471 -2.99 -0.88 -2.17
CA GLU A 471 -4.28 -0.48 -1.60
C GLU A 471 -4.23 -0.41 -0.07
N GLY A 472 -3.58 -1.39 0.55
CA GLY A 472 -3.37 -1.45 1.99
C GLY A 472 -2.49 -0.31 2.49
N VAL A 473 -1.38 -0.04 1.81
CA VAL A 473 -0.45 1.05 2.18
C VAL A 473 -1.13 2.43 2.06
N LEU A 474 -2.01 2.61 1.08
CA LEU A 474 -2.85 3.79 0.94
C LEU A 474 -4.01 3.86 1.95
N ASP A 475 -4.20 2.81 2.74
CA ASP A 475 -5.33 2.61 3.66
C ASP A 475 -6.68 2.92 3.01
N LEU A 476 -6.89 2.38 1.81
CA LEU A 476 -8.13 2.62 1.08
C LEU A 476 -9.32 1.97 1.80
N PRO A 477 -10.44 2.69 1.95
CA PRO A 477 -11.60 2.18 2.69
C PRO A 477 -12.35 1.08 1.94
N ASN A 478 -12.19 1.03 0.61
CA ASN A 478 -12.82 0.03 -0.23
C ASN A 478 -11.75 -0.61 -1.12
N GLN A 479 -11.89 -1.92 -1.31
CA GLN A 479 -11.15 -2.67 -2.32
C GLN A 479 -11.51 -2.15 -3.73
N LEU A 480 -10.50 -1.88 -4.55
CA LEU A 480 -10.66 -1.45 -5.94
C LEU A 480 -10.73 -2.63 -6.91
N LEU A 481 -10.13 -3.77 -6.55
CA LEU A 481 -10.16 -5.01 -7.35
C LEU A 481 -10.44 -6.23 -6.47
N PRO A 482 -11.49 -7.04 -6.77
CA PRO A 482 -11.66 -8.35 -6.15
C PRO A 482 -10.52 -9.29 -6.55
N ASP A 483 -10.28 -10.32 -5.75
CA ASP A 483 -9.35 -11.39 -6.12
C ASP A 483 -9.95 -12.24 -7.25
N PRO A 484 -9.31 -12.31 -8.45
CA PRO A 484 -9.90 -12.99 -9.59
C PRO A 484 -9.73 -14.51 -9.54
N ILE A 485 -8.80 -15.04 -8.76
CA ILE A 485 -8.39 -16.45 -8.86
C ILE A 485 -8.11 -17.15 -7.52
N ALA A 486 -8.02 -16.43 -6.39
CA ALA A 486 -7.85 -17.06 -5.08
C ALA A 486 -9.14 -17.73 -4.61
N TYR A 487 -9.27 -19.02 -4.90
CA TYR A 487 -10.23 -19.90 -4.26
C TYR A 487 -9.44 -20.97 -3.49
N TYR A 488 -9.03 -20.64 -2.26
CA TYR A 488 -8.26 -21.56 -1.42
C TYR A 488 -8.89 -21.72 -0.03
N PRO A 489 -9.21 -22.95 0.42
CA PRO A 489 -9.58 -23.19 1.80
C PRO A 489 -8.30 -23.25 2.67
N GLU A 490 -7.97 -22.17 3.37
CA GLU A 490 -6.85 -22.16 4.33
C GLU A 490 -7.12 -23.13 5.50
N GLU A 491 -6.19 -24.05 5.79
CA GLU A 491 -6.27 -24.93 6.96
C GLU A 491 -5.80 -24.21 8.22
N LYS A 492 -6.76 -23.59 8.90
CA LYS A 492 -6.62 -22.61 9.99
C LYS A 492 -5.74 -23.02 11.19
N ALA A 493 -5.54 -24.31 11.43
CA ALA A 493 -4.91 -24.79 12.66
C ALA A 493 -3.38 -24.75 12.62
N TYR A 494 -2.77 -25.05 11.47
CA TYR A 494 -1.33 -25.31 11.38
C TYR A 494 -0.48 -24.06 11.66
N THR A 495 -0.74 -22.93 11.01
CA THR A 495 0.16 -21.78 11.14
C THR A 495 0.07 -21.10 12.51
N VAL A 496 -1.11 -21.04 13.12
CA VAL A 496 -1.29 -20.44 14.46
C VAL A 496 -0.44 -21.19 15.50
N THR A 497 -0.50 -22.52 15.49
CA THR A 497 0.28 -23.35 16.43
C THR A 497 1.79 -23.17 16.26
N SER A 498 2.28 -22.99 15.03
CA SER A 498 3.70 -22.76 14.77
C SER A 498 4.17 -21.40 15.28
N VAL A 499 3.42 -20.33 15.02
CA VAL A 499 3.78 -18.98 15.49
C VAL A 499 3.72 -18.87 17.01
N ASP A 500 2.75 -19.53 17.67
CA ASP A 500 2.69 -19.57 19.14
C ASP A 500 3.95 -20.19 19.76
N SER A 501 4.52 -21.19 19.09
CA SER A 501 5.77 -21.81 19.51
C SER A 501 6.96 -20.84 19.38
N MET A 502 7.03 -20.07 18.29
CA MET A 502 8.07 -19.05 18.06
C MET A 502 7.96 -17.88 19.05
N LYS A 503 6.73 -17.43 19.34
CA LYS A 503 6.46 -16.37 20.33
C LYS A 503 7.02 -16.73 21.71
N LYS A 504 6.81 -17.98 22.16
CA LYS A 504 7.36 -18.47 23.44
C LYS A 504 8.88 -18.40 23.46
N TYR A 505 9.54 -18.72 22.35
CA TYR A 505 10.99 -18.62 22.23
C TYR A 505 11.45 -17.16 22.40
N PHE A 506 11.05 -16.26 21.50
CA PHE A 506 11.53 -14.87 21.46
C PHE A 506 11.37 -14.11 22.78
N PHE A 507 10.22 -14.25 23.45
CA PHE A 507 9.94 -13.50 24.68
C PHE A 507 10.51 -14.14 25.95
N HIS A 508 11.02 -15.38 25.92
CA HIS A 508 11.63 -16.03 27.09
C HIS A 508 13.16 -16.07 27.05
N THR A 509 13.80 -15.91 25.88
CA THR A 509 15.27 -15.99 25.72
C THR A 509 16.00 -14.66 25.60
N THR A 510 15.30 -13.51 25.43
CA THR A 510 15.95 -12.20 25.28
C THR A 510 15.91 -11.42 26.61
N PRO A 511 17.06 -11.02 27.21
CA PRO A 511 17.06 -10.19 28.43
C PRO A 511 16.40 -8.81 28.18
N ASN A 512 15.73 -8.28 29.21
CA ASN A 512 15.02 -6.99 29.17
C ASN A 512 15.91 -5.79 28.84
#